data_AF-A0A7V7WT99-F1
#
_entry.id   AF-A0A7V7WT99-F1
#
_cell.length_a   1.000
_cell.length_b   1.000
_cell.length_c   1.000
_cell.angle_alpha   90.00
_cell.angle_beta   90.00
_cell.angle_gamma   90.00
#
_symmetry.space_group_name_H-M   'P 1'
#
loop_
_entity.id
_entity.type
_entity.pdbx_description
1 polymer ?
#
loop_
_entity_poly.entity_id
_entity_poly.type
_entity_poly.pdbx_seq_one_letter_code
_entity_poly.pdbx_strand_id
1 'polypeptide(L)'
;HVAHRALAGVVELSRWWSGDAADPRGWQSLRGRRIVACAGIAVPQRFFAMLVAQGLDIEPLPQPDHADYRMLPWPPSTREVIVTEKDAVKIRPERAGSTRIWVAPLDFGLDDTIGDRLVRWLPTPS
;
A
#
# COMPACT_ATOMS: atom_id res chain seq x y z
N HIS A 1 10.29 21.44 -2.20
CA HIS A 1 9.51 20.50 -3.02
C HIS A 1 9.01 19.40 -2.12
N VAL A 2 7.71 19.39 -1.78
CA VAL A 2 7.13 18.34 -0.93
C VAL A 2 6.36 17.42 -1.88
N ALA A 3 6.88 16.23 -2.14
CA ALA A 3 6.07 15.21 -2.81
C ALA A 3 4.89 14.88 -1.89
N HIS A 4 3.65 15.09 -2.35
CA HIS A 4 2.48 14.66 -1.60
C HIS A 4 2.32 13.15 -1.80
N ARG A 5 2.32 12.40 -0.70
CA ARG A 5 2.07 10.96 -0.72
C ARG A 5 0.66 10.70 -0.24
N ALA A 6 -0.14 10.05 -1.07
CA ALA A 6 -1.50 9.63 -0.74
C ALA A 6 -1.65 8.12 -0.94
N LEU A 7 -2.76 7.53 -0.48
CA LEU A 7 -3.11 6.15 -0.80
C LEU A 7 -4.15 6.15 -1.92
N ALA A 8 -3.87 5.45 -3.02
CA ALA A 8 -4.72 5.47 -4.23
C ALA A 8 -6.06 4.72 -4.05
N GLY A 9 -6.18 3.89 -3.00
CA GLY A 9 -7.31 3.00 -2.81
C GLY A 9 -6.86 1.67 -2.23
N VAL A 10 -7.74 0.67 -2.33
CA VAL A 10 -7.40 -0.73 -2.05
C VAL A 10 -7.83 -1.64 -3.18
N VAL A 11 -7.10 -2.74 -3.31
CA VAL A 11 -7.42 -3.85 -4.21
C VAL A 11 -7.02 -5.16 -3.51
N GLU A 12 -7.77 -6.23 -3.74
CA GLU A 12 -7.44 -7.54 -3.20
C GLU A 12 -6.12 -8.05 -3.82
N LEU A 13 -5.27 -8.70 -3.03
CA LEU A 13 -3.94 -9.17 -3.44
C LEU A 13 -3.97 -9.99 -4.75
N SER A 14 -4.93 -10.89 -4.91
CA SER A 14 -5.10 -11.72 -6.12
C SER A 14 -5.36 -10.88 -7.37
N ARG A 15 -6.18 -9.83 -7.25
CA ARG A 15 -6.51 -8.89 -8.31
C ARG A 15 -5.35 -7.96 -8.61
N TRP A 16 -4.66 -7.46 -7.59
CA TRP A 16 -3.46 -6.64 -7.74
C TRP A 16 -2.35 -7.39 -8.49
N TRP A 17 -2.11 -8.67 -8.17
CA TRP A 17 -1.20 -9.55 -8.91
C TRP A 17 -1.62 -9.76 -10.38
N SER A 18 -2.91 -9.62 -10.68
CA SER A 18 -3.48 -9.71 -12.03
C SER A 18 -3.45 -8.37 -12.79
N GLY A 19 -2.98 -7.30 -12.15
CA GLY A 19 -2.85 -5.96 -12.75
C GLY A 19 -4.04 -5.03 -12.53
N ASP A 20 -5.02 -5.40 -11.69
CA ASP A 20 -6.14 -4.52 -11.36
C ASP A 20 -5.66 -3.32 -10.53
N ALA A 21 -6.19 -2.13 -10.86
CA ALA A 21 -5.93 -0.92 -10.09
C ALA A 21 -6.66 -0.91 -8.74
N ALA A 22 -6.09 -0.19 -7.78
CA ALA A 22 -6.76 0.11 -6.52
C ALA A 22 -7.96 1.04 -6.72
N ASP A 23 -9.08 0.75 -6.03
CA ASP A 23 -10.28 1.60 -6.07
C ASP A 23 -10.34 2.46 -4.79
N PRO A 24 -10.37 3.81 -4.90
CA PRO A 24 -10.57 4.70 -3.76
C PRO A 24 -11.86 4.41 -2.97
N ARG A 25 -12.91 3.90 -3.62
CA ARG A 25 -14.16 3.52 -2.97
C ARG A 25 -14.01 2.27 -2.11
N GLY A 26 -12.97 1.49 -2.33
CA GLY A 26 -12.67 0.27 -1.56
C GLY A 26 -12.47 0.55 -0.07
N TRP A 27 -12.05 1.75 0.34
CA TRP A 27 -11.97 2.11 1.76
C TRP A 27 -13.30 1.97 2.49
N GLN A 28 -14.42 2.25 1.81
CA GLN A 28 -15.75 2.21 2.41
C GLN A 28 -16.14 0.81 2.86
N SER A 29 -15.73 -0.23 2.11
CA SER A 29 -16.04 -1.63 2.46
C SER A 29 -15.25 -2.13 3.68
N LEU A 30 -14.15 -1.46 3.99
CA LEU A 30 -13.22 -1.77 5.07
C LEU A 30 -13.53 -1.03 6.38
N ARG A 31 -14.29 0.07 6.32
CA ARG A 31 -14.71 0.81 7.52
C ARG A 31 -15.57 -0.04 8.45
N GLY A 32 -15.45 0.21 9.76
CA GLY A 32 -16.17 -0.53 10.80
C GLY A 32 -15.66 -1.96 11.04
N ARG A 33 -14.54 -2.35 10.41
CA ARG A 33 -13.84 -3.62 10.65
C ARG A 33 -12.51 -3.31 11.34
N ARG A 34 -12.10 -4.18 12.26
CA ARG A 34 -10.72 -4.19 12.77
C ARG A 34 -9.83 -4.90 11.77
N ILE A 35 -8.83 -4.20 11.25
CA ILE A 35 -7.97 -4.68 10.16
C ILE A 35 -6.52 -4.68 10.60
N VAL A 36 -5.79 -5.76 10.37
CA VAL A 36 -4.34 -5.76 10.62
C VAL A 36 -3.65 -4.96 9.52
N ALA A 37 -2.88 -3.94 9.88
CA ALA A 37 -2.08 -3.17 8.92
C ALA A 37 -0.63 -3.62 9.02
N CYS A 38 -0.15 -4.38 8.03
CA CYS A 38 1.20 -4.94 8.03
C CYS A 38 2.11 -4.19 7.05
N ALA A 39 3.27 -3.73 7.51
CA ALA A 39 4.20 -2.97 6.67
C ALA A 39 5.65 -3.21 7.05
N GLY A 40 6.43 -3.71 6.10
CA GLY A 40 7.87 -3.87 6.18
C GLY A 40 8.57 -2.78 5.37
N ILE A 41 8.41 -1.51 5.74
CA ILE A 41 9.04 -0.34 5.09
C ILE A 41 9.85 0.46 6.12
N ALA A 42 10.75 1.35 5.67
CA ALA A 42 11.60 2.15 6.55
C ALA A 42 10.86 2.98 7.64
N VAL A 43 9.67 3.51 7.33
CA VAL A 43 8.86 4.30 8.30
C VAL A 43 7.40 3.83 8.26
N PRO A 44 7.07 2.69 8.88
CA PRO A 44 5.73 2.08 8.77
C PRO A 44 4.65 2.93 9.44
N GLN A 45 5.00 3.74 10.45
CA GLN A 45 4.06 4.63 11.14
C GLN A 45 3.39 5.63 10.19
N ARG A 46 4.09 6.07 9.14
CA ARG A 46 3.50 6.97 8.12
C ARG A 46 2.40 6.26 7.33
N PHE A 47 2.63 5.01 6.96
CA PHE A 47 1.62 4.19 6.29
C PHE A 47 0.38 3.98 7.17
N PHE A 48 0.60 3.63 8.45
CA PHE A 48 -0.49 3.45 9.41
C PHE A 48 -1.29 4.75 9.63
N ALA A 49 -0.62 5.89 9.75
CA ALA A 49 -1.29 7.18 9.86
C ALA A 49 -2.15 7.51 8.63
N MET A 50 -1.68 7.19 7.42
CA MET A 50 -2.47 7.38 6.19
C MET A 50 -3.70 6.48 6.16
N LEU A 51 -3.61 5.23 6.64
CA LEU A 51 -4.76 4.32 6.74
C LEU A 51 -5.80 4.82 7.75
N VAL A 52 -5.36 5.31 8.92
CA VAL A 52 -6.24 5.94 9.91
C VAL A 52 -6.92 7.18 9.31
N ALA A 53 -6.22 7.98 8.52
CA ALA A 53 -6.79 9.14 7.83
C ALA A 53 -7.87 8.76 6.80
N GLN A 54 -7.89 7.52 6.29
CA GLN A 54 -8.99 7.00 5.46
C GLN A 54 -10.22 6.57 6.29
N GLY A 55 -10.15 6.66 7.62
CA GLY A 55 -11.21 6.28 8.55
C GLY A 55 -11.20 4.80 8.92
N LEU A 56 -10.05 4.12 8.82
CA LEU A 56 -9.91 2.71 9.17
C LEU A 56 -9.54 2.50 10.64
N ASP A 57 -10.13 1.47 11.24
CA ASP A 57 -9.70 0.93 12.54
C ASP A 57 -8.65 -0.17 12.31
N ILE A 58 -7.40 0.17 12.59
CA ILE A 58 -6.26 -0.71 12.29
C ILE A 58 -5.57 -1.23 13.55
N GLU A 59 -5.08 -2.46 13.45
CA GLU A 59 -4.08 -3.03 14.35
C GLU A 59 -2.71 -2.99 13.66
N PRO A 60 -1.81 -2.07 14.06
CA PRO A 60 -0.51 -1.93 13.41
C PRO A 60 0.40 -3.14 13.65
N LEU A 61 0.98 -3.67 12.58
CA LEU A 61 1.92 -4.78 12.58
C LEU A 61 3.17 -4.39 11.77
N PRO A 62 4.11 -3.62 12.35
CA PRO A 62 5.36 -3.28 11.68
C PRO A 62 6.20 -4.54 11.44
N GLN A 63 6.91 -4.59 10.31
CA GLN A 63 7.84 -5.65 9.94
C GLN A 63 9.21 -5.06 9.59
N PRO A 64 10.29 -5.87 9.61
CA PRO A 64 11.58 -5.46 9.06
C PRO A 64 11.46 -5.05 7.58
N ASP A 65 12.27 -4.08 7.13
CA ASP A 65 12.22 -3.54 5.74
C ASP A 65 12.39 -4.66 4.68
N HIS A 66 13.10 -5.73 5.04
CA HIS A 66 13.36 -6.89 4.18
C HIS A 66 12.61 -8.16 4.62
N ALA A 67 11.50 -8.04 5.33
CA ALA A 67 10.66 -9.20 5.67
C ALA A 67 10.32 -10.00 4.40
N ASP A 68 10.55 -11.31 4.44
CA ASP A 68 10.45 -12.23 3.29
C ASP A 68 9.07 -12.90 3.16
N TYR A 69 8.21 -12.77 4.18
CA TYR A 69 6.86 -13.35 4.25
C TYR A 69 6.80 -14.87 3.98
N ARG A 70 7.90 -15.61 4.21
CA ARG A 70 7.89 -17.09 4.18
C ARG A 70 6.95 -17.68 5.22
N MET A 71 6.73 -16.97 6.31
CA MET A 71 5.61 -17.17 7.22
C MET A 71 4.85 -15.85 7.29
N LEU A 72 3.52 -15.91 7.22
CA LEU A 72 2.71 -14.72 7.38
C LEU A 72 2.80 -14.27 8.86
N PRO A 73 3.09 -12.99 9.13
CA PRO A 73 3.38 -12.51 10.49
C PRO A 73 2.13 -12.30 11.35
N TRP A 74 0.97 -12.75 10.89
CA TRP A 74 -0.31 -12.66 11.60
C TRP A 74 -0.90 -14.06 11.86
N PRO A 75 -1.72 -14.24 12.91
CA PRO A 75 -2.37 -15.51 13.20
C PRO A 75 -3.26 -15.98 12.04
N PRO A 76 -3.44 -17.30 11.83
CA PRO A 76 -4.36 -17.85 10.83
C PRO A 76 -5.83 -17.42 11.00
N SER A 77 -6.21 -16.99 12.21
CA SER A 77 -7.55 -16.45 12.50
C SER A 77 -7.78 -15.02 12.00
N THR A 78 -6.73 -14.35 11.52
CA THR A 78 -6.80 -12.98 10.99
C THR A 78 -7.59 -12.97 9.68
N ARG A 79 -8.70 -12.22 9.66
CA ARG A 79 -9.61 -12.20 8.50
C ARG A 79 -9.23 -11.17 7.44
N GLU A 80 -8.75 -10.02 7.86
CA GLU A 80 -8.50 -8.87 7.00
C GLU A 80 -7.12 -8.29 7.30
N VAL A 81 -6.28 -8.17 6.27
CA VAL A 81 -4.95 -7.55 6.37
C VAL A 81 -4.78 -6.54 5.26
N ILE A 82 -4.26 -5.35 5.55
CA ILE A 82 -3.80 -4.39 4.55
C ILE A 82 -2.27 -4.37 4.55
N VAL A 83 -1.67 -4.42 3.37
CA VAL A 83 -0.21 -4.32 3.15
C VAL A 83 0.15 -3.23 2.15
N THR A 84 1.43 -2.83 2.15
CA THR A 84 2.00 -1.99 1.10
C THR A 84 2.22 -2.80 -0.18
N GLU A 85 2.34 -2.14 -1.35
CA GLU A 85 2.73 -2.82 -2.60
C GLU A 85 4.09 -3.52 -2.49
N LYS A 86 5.02 -2.89 -1.76
CA LYS A 86 6.37 -3.43 -1.55
C LYS A 86 6.35 -4.76 -0.78
N ASP A 87 5.36 -4.96 0.07
CA ASP A 87 5.19 -6.23 0.79
C ASP A 87 4.30 -7.19 0.00
N ALA A 88 3.32 -6.68 -0.76
CA ALA A 88 2.45 -7.47 -1.63
C ALA A 88 3.22 -8.30 -2.68
N VAL A 89 4.29 -7.75 -3.30
CA VAL A 89 5.15 -8.51 -4.25
C VAL A 89 5.75 -9.78 -3.64
N LYS A 90 5.87 -9.85 -2.32
CA LYS A 90 6.49 -10.97 -1.59
C LYS A 90 5.46 -12.02 -1.16
N ILE A 91 4.18 -11.68 -1.18
CA ILE A 91 3.09 -12.55 -0.74
C ILE A 91 2.40 -13.11 -1.98
N ARG A 92 2.55 -14.43 -2.19
CA ARG A 92 1.83 -15.15 -3.24
C ARG A 92 0.35 -15.31 -2.85
N PRO A 93 -0.63 -14.98 -3.73
CA PRO A 93 -2.05 -15.05 -3.39
C PRO A 93 -2.50 -16.41 -2.84
N GLU A 94 -1.92 -17.51 -3.35
CA GLU A 94 -2.24 -18.88 -2.95
C GLU A 94 -1.87 -19.17 -1.48
N ARG A 95 -0.99 -18.35 -0.90
CA ARG A 95 -0.56 -18.47 0.51
C ARG A 95 -1.44 -17.69 1.49
N ALA A 96 -2.38 -16.88 1.00
CA ALA A 96 -3.24 -16.06 1.85
C ALA A 96 -4.21 -16.89 2.70
N GLY A 97 -4.49 -18.15 2.32
CA GLY A 97 -5.40 -19.03 3.04
C GLY A 97 -6.81 -18.43 3.12
N SER A 98 -7.36 -18.32 4.33
CA SER A 98 -8.66 -17.68 4.57
C SER A 98 -8.56 -16.16 4.82
N THR A 99 -7.36 -15.60 4.89
CA THR A 99 -7.15 -14.18 5.11
C THR A 99 -7.37 -13.42 3.80
N ARG A 100 -8.24 -12.40 3.82
CA ARG A 100 -8.31 -11.42 2.74
C ARG A 100 -7.18 -10.42 2.92
N ILE A 101 -6.30 -10.35 1.93
CA ILE A 101 -5.17 -9.41 1.91
C ILE A 101 -5.49 -8.32 0.90
N TRP A 102 -5.43 -7.08 1.37
CA TRP A 102 -5.63 -5.87 0.60
C TRP A 102 -4.29 -5.19 0.37
N VAL A 103 -4.04 -4.73 -0.85
CA VAL A 103 -2.89 -3.93 -1.19
C VAL A 103 -3.34 -2.47 -1.24
N ALA A 104 -2.58 -1.61 -0.57
CA ALA A 104 -2.81 -0.17 -0.54
C ALA A 104 -1.65 0.56 -1.24
N PRO A 105 -1.76 0.83 -2.56
CA PRO A 105 -0.76 1.56 -3.31
C PRO A 105 -0.52 2.97 -2.80
N LEU A 106 0.74 3.37 -2.79
CA LEU A 106 1.13 4.75 -2.51
C LEU A 106 1.11 5.54 -3.82
N ASP A 107 0.26 6.54 -3.89
CA ASP A 107 0.30 7.54 -4.95
C ASP A 107 1.30 8.63 -4.58
N PHE A 108 2.15 8.98 -5.55
CA PHE A 108 3.16 10.02 -5.43
C PHE A 108 2.78 11.16 -6.36
N GLY A 109 2.03 12.13 -5.84
CA GLY A 109 1.83 13.39 -6.52
C GLY A 109 3.13 14.17 -6.52
N LEU A 110 3.71 14.39 -7.70
CA LEU A 110 4.57 15.54 -7.91
C LEU A 110 3.67 16.76 -7.81
N ASP A 111 3.90 17.65 -6.83
CA ASP A 111 3.26 18.97 -6.84
C ASP A 111 3.47 19.58 -8.24
N ASP A 112 2.39 20.05 -8.87
CA ASP A 112 2.34 20.63 -10.23
C ASP A 112 3.23 21.87 -10.45
N THR A 113 4.12 22.21 -9.51
CA THR A 113 5.15 23.25 -9.65
C THR A 113 6.44 22.75 -10.32
N ILE A 114 6.45 21.54 -10.89
CA ILE A 114 7.59 20.99 -11.67
C ILE A 114 7.19 20.70 -13.14
N GLY A 115 6.10 21.27 -13.65
CA GLY A 115 5.83 21.24 -15.10
C GLY A 115 6.85 22.04 -15.94
N ASP A 116 7.47 23.07 -15.35
CA ASP A 116 8.24 24.08 -16.12
C ASP A 116 9.76 24.08 -15.93
N ARG A 117 10.37 23.07 -15.29
CA ARG A 117 11.83 23.05 -15.08
C ARG A 117 12.59 21.80 -15.55
N LEU A 118 11.95 20.95 -16.35
CA LEU A 118 12.58 19.78 -16.99
C LEU A 118 12.72 19.89 -18.52
N VAL A 119 12.64 21.10 -19.08
CA VAL A 119 13.05 21.40 -20.48
C VAL A 119 14.16 22.46 -20.49
N ARG A 120 15.24 22.23 -19.73
CA ARG A 120 16.46 23.06 -19.87
C ARG A 120 17.76 22.26 -20.03
N TRP A 121 17.67 20.93 -20.05
CA TRP A 121 18.83 20.03 -20.14
C TRP A 121 18.73 18.98 -21.24
N LEU A 122 17.76 19.10 -22.16
CA LEU A 122 17.80 18.31 -23.39
C LEU A 122 18.67 19.07 -24.40
N PRO A 123 19.84 18.54 -24.81
CA PRO A 123 20.53 19.07 -25.96
C PRO A 123 19.64 18.88 -27.20
N THR A 124 19.47 19.94 -27.99
CA THR A 124 18.85 19.85 -29.32
C THR A 124 19.68 18.92 -30.20
N PRO A 125 19.11 17.86 -30.79
CA PRO A 125 19.79 17.12 -31.84
C PRO A 125 20.00 18.06 -33.04
N SER A 126 21.22 18.05 -33.59
CA SER A 126 21.58 18.73 -34.84
C SER A 126 20.97 18.04 -36.06
#